data_AF-A0A6P8T5G6-F1
#
_entry.id   AF-A0A6P8T5G6-F1
#
_cell.length_a   1.000
_cell.length_b   1.000
_cell.length_c   1.000
_cell.angle_alpha   90.00
_cell.angle_beta   90.00
_cell.angle_gamma   90.00
#
_symmetry.space_group_name_H-M   'P 1'
#
loop_
_entity.id
_entity.type
_entity.pdbx_description
1 polymer ?
#
loop_
_entity_poly.entity_id
_entity_poly.type
_entity_poly.pdbx_seq_one_letter_code
_entity_poly.pdbx_strand_id
1 'polypeptide(L)'
;MSVEDPFFVVKGEVQKALSRARGLFDRWEELLQEGTQVSRDELDWSANELRNCLRAIDWDLEDLSETISIVESNPGKFRLGDDELQERRAFVERTRTSVQEMKDHLSSPSSVAQAEKKNREALLTSSGQDKSTGLEAHLVSANSRYMQEQQEQQQLIMEDQDEQLELVSGSIRVLKDMSGRIGDELDEQAVMLGDFGDEMDQTSSRMDSVLKKLEKVSHMTSSRRQWCAIGVLVTIMIVVLILFFAL
;
A
#
# COMPACT_ATOMS: atom_id res chain seq x y z
N MET A 1 -21.71 21.57 6.78
CA MET A 1 -20.63 21.21 5.85
C MET A 1 -20.42 19.72 6.00
N SER A 2 -20.82 18.93 5.00
CA SER A 2 -20.40 17.53 4.91
C SER A 2 -18.88 17.55 4.70
N VAL A 3 -18.15 16.99 5.66
CA VAL A 3 -16.70 16.80 5.54
C VAL A 3 -16.47 15.93 4.31
N GLU A 4 -15.65 16.40 3.38
CA GLU A 4 -15.29 15.67 2.17
C GLU A 4 -14.65 14.34 2.58
N ASP A 5 -15.09 13.23 1.97
CA ASP A 5 -14.62 11.90 2.38
C ASP A 5 -13.11 11.80 2.16
N PRO A 6 -12.31 11.56 3.22
CA PRO A 6 -10.85 11.51 3.14
C PRO A 6 -10.32 10.54 2.09
N PHE A 7 -11.07 9.48 1.78
CA PHE A 7 -10.72 8.52 0.74
C PHE A 7 -10.50 9.18 -0.62
N PHE A 8 -11.34 10.14 -1.04
CA PHE A 8 -11.20 10.77 -2.35
C PHE A 8 -10.01 11.71 -2.44
N VAL A 9 -9.62 12.33 -1.32
CA VAL A 9 -8.42 13.16 -1.23
C VAL A 9 -7.18 12.30 -1.44
N VAL A 10 -7.03 11.24 -0.63
CA VAL A 10 -5.88 10.33 -0.72
C VAL A 10 -5.87 9.60 -2.06
N LYS A 11 -7.03 9.18 -2.58
CA LYS A 11 -7.14 8.62 -3.94
C LYS A 11 -6.58 9.58 -5.00
N GLY A 12 -6.88 10.88 -4.90
CA GLY A 12 -6.35 11.88 -5.81
C GLY A 12 -4.83 12.04 -5.71
N GLU A 13 -4.29 11.99 -4.49
CA GLU A 13 -2.85 12.02 -4.23
C GLU A 13 -2.14 10.78 -4.79
N VAL A 14 -2.68 9.60 -4.55
CA VAL A 14 -2.20 8.33 -5.10
C VAL A 14 -2.23 8.34 -6.63
N GLN A 15 -3.31 8.83 -7.25
CA GLN A 15 -3.39 8.94 -8.71
C GLN A 15 -2.33 9.88 -9.27
N LYS A 16 -2.08 11.00 -8.60
CA LYS A 16 -1.03 11.95 -8.98
C LYS A 16 0.36 11.33 -8.82
N ALA A 17 0.63 10.66 -7.70
CA ALA A 17 1.88 9.94 -7.45
C ALA A 17 2.09 8.83 -8.49
N LEU A 18 1.05 8.07 -8.83
CA LEU A 18 1.11 7.04 -9.86
C LEU A 18 1.41 7.61 -11.25
N SER A 19 0.83 8.76 -11.61
CA SER A 19 1.13 9.43 -12.88
C SER A 19 2.60 9.88 -12.96
N ARG A 20 3.15 10.37 -11.84
CA ARG A 20 4.57 10.71 -11.71
C ARG A 20 5.44 9.45 -11.83
N ALA A 21 5.08 8.38 -11.14
CA ALA A 21 5.81 7.11 -11.18
C ALA A 21 5.86 6.55 -12.61
N ARG A 22 4.75 6.59 -13.35
CA ARG A 22 4.72 6.18 -14.77
C ARG A 22 5.65 7.02 -15.63
N GLY A 23 5.64 8.34 -15.49
CA GLY A 23 6.57 9.20 -16.22
C GLY A 23 8.05 8.95 -15.89
N LEU A 24 8.35 8.60 -14.63
CA LEU A 24 9.69 8.18 -14.22
C LEU A 24 10.06 6.80 -14.79
N PHE A 25 9.10 5.87 -14.85
CA PHE A 25 9.26 4.55 -15.43
C PHE A 25 9.55 4.62 -16.93
N ASP A 26 8.75 5.38 -17.69
CA ASP A 26 8.94 5.57 -19.14
C ASP A 26 10.32 6.17 -19.43
N ARG A 27 10.72 7.18 -18.65
CA ARG A 27 12.06 7.77 -18.76
C ARG A 27 13.14 6.74 -18.46
N TRP A 28 13.03 6.01 -17.36
CA TRP A 28 14.00 4.98 -17.00
C TRP A 28 14.11 3.89 -18.08
N GLU A 29 12.99 3.48 -18.68
CA GLU A 29 12.97 2.53 -19.79
C GLU A 29 13.66 3.09 -21.05
N GLU A 30 13.43 4.36 -21.39
CA GLU A 30 14.14 5.06 -22.47
C GLU A 30 15.66 5.15 -22.20
N LEU A 31 16.05 5.37 -20.95
CA LEU A 31 17.46 5.36 -20.54
C LEU A 31 18.09 3.97 -20.64
N LEU A 32 17.30 2.89 -20.65
CA LEU A 32 17.81 1.53 -20.88
C LEU A 32 17.97 1.19 -22.36
N GLN A 33 17.24 1.84 -23.27
CA GLN A 33 17.31 1.54 -24.70
C GLN A 33 18.71 1.74 -25.29
N GLU A 34 19.07 0.87 -26.24
CA GLU A 34 20.35 0.93 -26.97
C GLU A 34 20.37 2.16 -27.89
N GLY A 35 21.36 3.05 -27.73
CA GLY A 35 21.54 4.25 -28.54
C GLY A 35 21.49 5.58 -27.79
N THR A 36 20.95 5.61 -26.56
CA THR A 36 20.93 6.83 -25.74
C THR A 36 22.26 6.98 -24.99
N GLN A 37 23.04 8.03 -25.27
CA GLN A 37 24.20 8.41 -24.43
C GLN A 37 23.68 8.98 -23.12
N VAL A 38 23.80 8.22 -22.04
CA VAL A 38 23.25 8.58 -20.72
C VAL A 38 24.36 8.55 -19.69
N SER A 39 24.39 9.55 -18.81
CA SER A 39 25.29 9.57 -17.66
C SER A 39 24.88 8.50 -16.65
N ARG A 40 25.85 7.74 -16.12
CA ARG A 40 25.61 6.73 -15.06
C ARG A 40 24.74 7.28 -13.93
N ASP A 41 25.06 8.50 -13.48
CA ASP A 41 24.37 9.18 -12.40
C ASP A 41 22.88 9.40 -12.70
N GLU A 42 22.52 9.56 -13.97
CA GLU A 42 21.14 9.80 -14.39
C GLU A 42 20.30 8.51 -14.37
N LEU A 43 20.90 7.38 -14.74
CA LEU A 43 20.25 6.07 -14.69
C LEU A 43 20.04 5.62 -13.24
N ASP A 44 21.08 5.73 -12.42
CA ASP A 44 21.02 5.39 -10.99
C ASP A 44 20.04 6.30 -10.24
N TRP A 45 20.07 7.61 -10.53
CA TRP A 45 19.11 8.57 -9.96
C TRP A 45 17.68 8.26 -10.38
N SER A 46 17.42 7.99 -11.66
CA SER A 46 16.07 7.71 -12.16
C SER A 46 15.50 6.43 -11.56
N ALA A 47 16.32 5.37 -11.44
CA ALA A 47 15.92 4.12 -10.81
C ALA A 47 15.64 4.29 -9.31
N ASN A 48 16.47 5.05 -8.59
CA ASN A 48 16.27 5.31 -7.17
C ASN A 48 15.03 6.17 -6.90
N GLU A 49 14.82 7.23 -7.69
CA GLU A 49 13.67 8.12 -7.56
C GLU A 49 12.36 7.37 -7.83
N LEU A 50 12.35 6.51 -8.85
CA LEU A 50 11.21 5.65 -9.15
C LEU A 50 10.92 4.68 -8.00
N ARG A 51 11.93 4.01 -7.44
CA ARG A 51 11.75 3.13 -6.26
C ARG A 51 11.18 3.88 -5.06
N ASN A 52 11.64 5.10 -4.80
CA ASN A 52 11.11 5.94 -3.73
C ASN A 52 9.64 6.31 -3.97
N CYS A 53 9.29 6.67 -5.20
CA CYS A 53 7.91 6.99 -5.57
C CYS A 53 6.99 5.78 -5.44
N LEU A 54 7.41 4.60 -5.94
CA LEU A 54 6.63 3.36 -5.84
C LEU A 54 6.41 2.96 -4.38
N ARG A 55 7.45 3.05 -3.56
CA ARG A 55 7.36 2.80 -2.12
C ARG A 55 6.34 3.73 -1.45
N ALA A 56 6.40 5.04 -1.70
CA ALA A 56 5.44 5.98 -1.14
C ALA A 56 3.99 5.60 -1.50
N ILE A 57 3.74 5.20 -2.75
CA ILE A 57 2.43 4.73 -3.19
C ILE A 57 1.99 3.47 -2.43
N ASP A 58 2.89 2.51 -2.17
CA ASP A 58 2.53 1.31 -1.39
C ASP A 58 2.04 1.66 0.02
N TRP A 59 2.71 2.61 0.69
CA TRP A 59 2.28 3.09 2.02
C TRP A 59 0.87 3.68 1.95
N ASP A 60 0.63 4.57 0.98
CA ASP A 60 -0.70 5.17 0.80
C ASP A 60 -1.78 4.13 0.46
N LEU A 61 -1.44 3.09 -0.31
CA LEU A 61 -2.36 2.00 -0.63
C LEU A 61 -2.68 1.12 0.57
N GLU A 62 -1.71 0.90 1.47
CA GLU A 62 -1.91 0.14 2.70
C GLU A 62 -2.89 0.87 3.62
N ASP A 63 -2.67 2.17 3.85
CA ASP A 63 -3.56 3.05 4.63
C ASP A 63 -4.99 3.05 4.05
N LEU A 64 -5.11 3.08 2.72
CA LEU A 64 -6.40 2.99 2.03
C LEU A 64 -7.07 1.62 2.24
N SER A 65 -6.33 0.51 2.19
CA SER A 65 -6.89 -0.82 2.45
C SER A 65 -7.33 -0.98 3.91
N GLU A 66 -6.56 -0.50 4.88
CA GLU A 66 -6.96 -0.48 6.29
C GLU A 66 -8.25 0.33 6.47
N THR A 67 -8.33 1.51 5.85
CA THR A 67 -9.51 2.37 5.92
C THR A 67 -10.75 1.68 5.33
N ILE A 68 -10.60 0.96 4.21
CA ILE A 68 -11.68 0.18 3.61
C ILE A 68 -12.13 -0.92 4.58
N SER A 69 -11.18 -1.67 5.16
CA SER A 69 -11.47 -2.73 6.14
C SER A 69 -12.23 -2.21 7.37
N ILE A 70 -11.87 -1.03 7.88
CA ILE A 70 -12.57 -0.37 9.00
C ILE A 70 -14.02 -0.03 8.64
N VAL A 71 -14.25 0.48 7.43
CA VAL A 71 -15.58 0.84 6.93
C VAL A 71 -16.45 -0.41 6.76
N GLU A 72 -15.88 -1.47 6.20
CA GLU A 72 -16.56 -2.77 6.04
C GLU A 72 -16.96 -3.41 7.35
N SER A 73 -16.10 -3.29 8.36
CA SER A 73 -16.37 -3.82 9.69
C SER A 73 -17.48 -3.04 10.41
N ASN A 74 -17.84 -1.83 9.93
CA ASN A 74 -18.79 -0.93 10.59
C ASN A 74 -19.80 -0.26 9.62
N PRO A 75 -20.57 -1.03 8.84
CA PRO A 75 -21.42 -0.48 7.77
C PRO A 75 -22.48 0.49 8.30
N GLY A 76 -23.02 0.24 9.50
CA GLY A 76 -24.02 1.10 10.15
C GLY A 76 -23.52 2.49 10.55
N LYS A 77 -22.19 2.68 10.72
CA LYS A 77 -21.58 3.96 11.12
C LYS A 77 -21.26 4.83 9.91
N PHE A 78 -20.82 4.21 8.82
CA PHE A 78 -20.28 4.93 7.66
C PHE A 78 -21.29 5.13 6.54
N ARG A 79 -22.37 4.34 6.45
CA ARG A 79 -23.43 4.47 5.43
C ARG A 79 -22.91 4.51 3.98
N LEU A 80 -21.83 3.78 3.71
CA LEU A 80 -21.36 3.54 2.35
C LEU A 80 -22.15 2.37 1.73
N GLY A 81 -22.43 2.46 0.43
CA GLY A 81 -23.01 1.36 -0.32
C GLY A 81 -21.97 0.30 -0.66
N ASP A 82 -22.41 -0.96 -0.80
CA ASP A 82 -21.53 -2.07 -1.20
C ASP A 82 -20.86 -1.83 -2.56
N ASP A 83 -21.57 -1.18 -3.50
CA ASP A 83 -21.04 -0.79 -4.80
C ASP A 83 -19.86 0.18 -4.65
N GLU A 84 -19.97 1.15 -3.75
CA GLU A 84 -18.92 2.13 -3.51
C GLU A 84 -17.70 1.45 -2.86
N LEU A 85 -17.90 0.60 -1.86
CA LEU A 85 -16.82 -0.19 -1.25
C LEU A 85 -16.11 -1.07 -2.27
N GLN A 86 -16.85 -1.68 -3.21
CA GLN A 86 -16.28 -2.46 -4.29
C GLN A 86 -15.42 -1.59 -5.23
N GLU A 87 -15.87 -0.38 -5.57
CA GLU A 87 -15.08 0.56 -6.36
C GLU A 87 -13.78 0.97 -5.66
N ARG A 88 -13.83 1.21 -4.34
CA ARG A 88 -12.64 1.55 -3.53
C ARG A 88 -11.62 0.43 -3.54
N ARG A 89 -12.07 -0.81 -3.31
CA ARG A 89 -11.25 -2.02 -3.44
C ARG A 89 -10.62 -2.16 -4.82
N ALA A 90 -11.45 -2.04 -5.85
CA ALA A 90 -11.00 -2.21 -7.22
C ALA A 90 -9.97 -1.15 -7.61
N PHE A 91 -10.05 0.06 -7.04
CA PHE A 91 -9.03 1.09 -7.21
C PHE A 91 -7.69 0.71 -6.54
N VAL A 92 -7.73 0.30 -5.28
CA VAL A 92 -6.53 -0.11 -4.53
C VAL A 92 -5.83 -1.27 -5.23
N GLU A 93 -6.58 -2.31 -5.61
CA GLU A 93 -6.02 -3.48 -6.29
C GLU A 93 -5.42 -3.14 -7.66
N ARG A 94 -6.14 -2.37 -8.51
CA ARG A 94 -5.62 -1.94 -9.82
C ARG A 94 -4.32 -1.13 -9.68
N THR A 95 -4.24 -0.29 -8.66
CA THR A 95 -3.04 0.54 -8.42
C THR A 95 -1.90 -0.33 -7.91
N ARG A 96 -2.17 -1.25 -6.97
CA ARG A 96 -1.21 -2.22 -6.44
C ARG A 96 -0.62 -3.09 -7.55
N THR A 97 -1.45 -3.60 -8.48
CA THR A 97 -0.96 -4.35 -9.65
C THR A 97 -0.03 -3.49 -10.52
N SER A 98 -0.43 -2.25 -10.84
CA SER A 98 0.40 -1.36 -11.67
C SER A 98 1.75 -1.00 -11.00
N VAL A 99 1.77 -0.82 -9.68
CA VAL A 99 2.99 -0.60 -8.90
C VAL A 99 3.87 -1.85 -8.91
N GLN A 100 3.28 -3.04 -8.76
CA GLN A 100 4.00 -4.30 -8.79
C GLN A 100 4.64 -4.57 -10.16
N GLU A 101 3.91 -4.32 -11.25
CA GLU A 101 4.45 -4.45 -12.62
C GLU A 101 5.71 -3.56 -12.81
N MET A 102 5.66 -2.30 -12.37
CA MET A 102 6.82 -1.40 -12.47
C MET A 102 8.00 -1.88 -11.61
N LYS A 103 7.73 -2.42 -10.41
CA LYS A 103 8.76 -3.02 -9.54
C LYS A 103 9.41 -4.25 -10.16
N ASP A 104 8.60 -5.12 -10.75
CA ASP A 104 9.07 -6.36 -11.39
C ASP A 104 10.01 -6.02 -12.55
N HIS A 105 9.66 -5.03 -13.37
CA HIS A 105 10.53 -4.53 -14.44
C HIS A 105 11.85 -3.95 -13.93
N LEU A 106 11.84 -3.18 -12.83
CA LEU A 106 13.04 -2.65 -12.17
C LEU A 106 13.96 -3.72 -11.59
N SER A 107 13.40 -4.87 -11.21
CA SER A 107 14.13 -6.01 -10.63
C SER A 107 14.47 -7.08 -11.66
N SER A 108 14.00 -6.93 -12.90
CA SER A 108 14.22 -7.90 -13.97
C SER A 108 15.72 -8.09 -14.24
N PRO A 109 16.22 -9.34 -14.27
CA PRO A 109 17.63 -9.62 -14.58
C PRO A 109 18.08 -9.00 -15.90
N SER A 110 17.18 -8.84 -16.87
CA SER A 110 17.47 -8.21 -18.15
C SER A 110 17.71 -6.71 -18.04
N SER A 111 16.92 -5.99 -17.23
CA SER A 111 17.07 -4.54 -17.06
C SER A 111 18.31 -4.21 -16.23
N VAL A 112 18.63 -5.05 -15.24
CA VAL A 112 19.87 -4.96 -14.46
C VAL A 112 21.10 -5.24 -15.34
N ALA A 113 21.09 -6.32 -16.13
CA ALA A 113 22.20 -6.62 -17.04
C ALA A 113 22.40 -5.54 -18.12
N GLN A 114 21.30 -4.94 -18.60
CA GLN A 114 21.36 -3.86 -19.57
C GLN A 114 21.89 -2.55 -18.95
N ALA A 115 21.49 -2.24 -17.72
CA ALA A 115 22.08 -1.14 -16.95
C ALA A 115 23.59 -1.35 -16.71
N GLU A 116 24.01 -2.56 -16.34
CA GLU A 116 25.42 -2.91 -16.15
C GLU A 116 26.24 -2.83 -17.45
N LYS A 117 25.69 -3.32 -18.57
CA LYS A 117 26.31 -3.19 -19.89
C LYS A 117 26.52 -1.72 -20.24
N LYS A 118 25.51 -0.88 -20.04
CA LYS A 118 25.56 0.56 -20.32
C LYS A 118 26.56 1.29 -19.42
N ASN A 119 26.63 0.87 -18.14
CA ASN A 119 27.64 1.36 -17.19
C ASN A 119 29.07 1.01 -17.65
N ARG A 120 29.27 -0.22 -18.13
CA ARG A 120 30.55 -0.67 -18.68
C ARG A 120 30.94 0.07 -19.97
N GLU A 121 29.99 0.33 -20.86
CA GLU A 121 30.21 1.12 -22.08
C GLU A 121 30.59 2.58 -21.77
N ALA A 122 29.96 3.21 -20.78
CA ALA A 122 30.32 4.55 -20.34
C ALA A 122 31.78 4.63 -19.83
N LEU A 123 32.25 3.61 -19.10
CA LEU A 123 33.65 3.52 -18.62
C LEU A 123 34.67 3.33 -19.75
N LEU A 124 34.28 2.66 -20.84
CA LEU A 124 35.16 2.43 -22.00
C LEU A 124 35.30 3.68 -22.87
N THR A 125 34.24 4.47 -23.00
CA THR A 125 34.26 5.72 -23.81
C THR A 125 35.05 6.85 -23.16
N SER A 126 35.24 6.84 -21.83
CA SER A 126 36.05 7.84 -21.13
C SER A 126 37.56 7.63 -21.27
N SER A 127 38.01 6.45 -21.71
CA SER A 127 39.44 6.11 -21.89
C SER A 127 39.95 6.14 -23.35
N GLY A 128 39.13 6.61 -24.30
CA GLY A 128 39.31 6.29 -25.72
C GLY A 128 39.77 7.41 -26.67
N GLN A 129 40.34 8.52 -26.18
CA GLN A 129 40.73 9.63 -27.05
C GLN A 129 42.20 10.02 -26.88
N ASP A 130 43.12 9.21 -27.43
CA ASP A 130 44.26 9.77 -28.17
C ASP A 130 45.10 8.70 -28.89
N LYS A 131 45.34 8.98 -30.18
CA LYS A 131 46.47 8.50 -31.02
C LYS A 131 46.34 7.10 -31.65
N SER A 132 45.54 7.08 -32.71
CA SER A 132 45.79 6.23 -33.89
C SER A 132 47.02 6.72 -34.66
N THR A 133 47.70 5.77 -35.32
CA THR A 133 48.81 5.85 -36.30
C THR A 133 50.24 5.69 -35.75
N GLY A 134 50.66 4.43 -35.52
CA GLY A 134 52.09 4.08 -35.53
C GLY A 134 52.59 2.91 -34.65
N LEU A 135 51.71 2.11 -34.02
CA LEU A 135 52.11 1.30 -32.84
C LEU A 135 52.08 -0.22 -33.01
N GLU A 136 52.15 -0.79 -34.21
CA GLU A 136 51.91 -2.24 -34.37
C GLU A 136 52.99 -3.14 -33.69
N ALA A 137 54.24 -2.68 -33.61
CA ALA A 137 55.33 -3.45 -33.00
C ALA A 137 55.48 -3.27 -31.48
N HIS A 138 54.99 -2.17 -30.90
CA HIS A 138 55.05 -1.91 -29.45
C HIS A 138 53.79 -2.42 -28.71
N LEU A 139 52.71 -2.70 -29.46
CA LEU A 139 51.45 -3.22 -28.95
C LEU A 139 51.60 -4.63 -28.36
N VAL A 140 52.38 -5.54 -28.94
CA VAL A 140 52.47 -6.92 -28.43
C VAL A 140 53.17 -7.00 -27.07
N SER A 141 54.19 -6.15 -26.83
CA SER A 141 54.91 -6.07 -25.56
C SER A 141 54.16 -5.26 -24.49
N ALA A 142 53.43 -4.22 -24.88
CA ALA A 142 52.59 -3.46 -23.94
C ALA A 142 51.33 -4.26 -23.56
N ASN A 143 50.75 -5.00 -24.50
CA ASN A 143 49.57 -5.82 -24.29
C ASN A 143 49.84 -6.98 -23.32
N SER A 144 51.02 -7.61 -23.38
CA SER A 144 51.38 -8.67 -22.41
C SER A 144 51.56 -8.13 -20.99
N ARG A 145 52.10 -6.92 -20.81
CA ARG A 145 52.17 -6.25 -19.50
C ARG A 145 50.81 -5.75 -19.02
N TYR A 146 50.01 -5.20 -19.92
CA TYR A 146 48.66 -4.71 -19.65
C TYR A 146 47.68 -5.84 -19.30
N MET A 147 47.80 -7.02 -19.94
CA MET A 147 47.04 -8.21 -19.59
C MET A 147 47.35 -8.71 -18.17
N GLN A 148 48.61 -8.60 -17.75
CA GLN A 148 49.02 -9.02 -16.40
C GLN A 148 48.56 -8.01 -15.33
N GLU A 149 48.66 -6.71 -15.60
CA GLU A 149 48.05 -5.66 -14.75
C GLU A 149 46.52 -5.77 -14.70
N GLN A 150 45.85 -6.09 -15.82
CA GLN A 150 44.41 -6.32 -15.87
C GLN A 150 43.98 -7.57 -15.10
N GLN A 151 44.83 -8.60 -15.03
CA GLN A 151 44.52 -9.82 -14.28
C GLN A 151 44.57 -9.56 -12.76
N GLU A 152 45.51 -8.74 -12.29
CA GLU A 152 45.52 -8.27 -10.90
C GLU A 152 44.35 -7.31 -10.61
N GLN A 153 44.01 -6.42 -11.56
CA GLN A 153 42.84 -5.53 -11.43
C GLN A 153 41.51 -6.29 -11.45
N GLN A 154 41.39 -7.36 -12.25
CA GLN A 154 40.22 -8.23 -12.27
C GLN A 154 40.05 -8.99 -10.96
N GLN A 155 41.13 -9.35 -10.26
CA GLN A 155 41.01 -9.94 -8.92
C GLN A 155 40.46 -8.93 -7.91
N LEU A 156 40.92 -7.67 -7.95
CA LEU A 156 40.37 -6.61 -7.10
C LEU A 156 38.90 -6.28 -7.42
N ILE A 157 38.51 -6.30 -8.70
CA ILE A 157 37.13 -6.09 -9.14
C ILE A 157 36.22 -7.29 -8.81
N MET A 158 36.78 -8.50 -8.71
CA MET A 158 36.05 -9.69 -8.29
C MET A 158 35.86 -9.71 -6.77
N GLU A 159 36.84 -9.21 -6.00
CA GLU A 159 36.71 -8.95 -4.56
C GLU A 159 35.66 -7.87 -4.25
N ASP A 160 35.63 -6.76 -5.01
CA ASP A 160 34.63 -5.69 -4.86
C ASP A 160 33.20 -6.15 -5.25
N GLN A 161 33.10 -7.07 -6.22
CA GLN A 161 31.83 -7.74 -6.56
C GLN A 161 31.33 -8.70 -5.47
N ASP A 162 32.23 -9.38 -4.75
CA ASP A 162 31.85 -10.22 -3.61
C ASP A 162 31.35 -9.35 -2.43
N GLU A 163 31.96 -8.18 -2.20
CA GLU A 163 31.50 -7.21 -1.20
C GLU A 163 30.12 -6.60 -1.56
N GLN A 164 29.87 -6.32 -2.85
CA GLN A 164 28.56 -5.87 -3.33
C GLN A 164 27.49 -6.98 -3.27
N LEU A 165 27.85 -8.24 -3.53
CA LEU A 165 26.95 -9.38 -3.33
C LEU A 165 26.63 -9.59 -1.84
N GLU A 166 27.56 -9.28 -0.94
CA GLU A 166 27.30 -9.29 0.52
C GLU A 166 26.33 -8.17 0.95
N LEU A 167 26.41 -6.98 0.35
CA LEU A 167 25.48 -5.87 0.57
C LEU A 167 24.07 -6.14 -0.01
N VAL A 168 23.98 -6.74 -1.19
CA VAL A 168 22.71 -7.18 -1.80
C VAL A 168 22.11 -8.34 -1.00
N SER A 169 22.94 -9.28 -0.55
CA SER A 169 22.57 -10.37 0.37
C SER A 169 22.08 -9.84 1.73
N GLY A 170 22.73 -8.80 2.28
CA GLY A 170 22.31 -8.12 3.50
C GLY A 170 20.95 -7.47 3.36
N SER A 171 20.68 -6.81 2.23
CA SER A 171 19.39 -6.15 1.94
C SER A 171 18.26 -7.16 1.73
N ILE A 172 18.54 -8.29 1.08
CA ILE A 172 17.61 -9.43 0.94
C ILE A 172 17.36 -10.11 2.30
N ARG A 173 18.37 -10.19 3.17
CA ARG A 173 18.23 -10.75 4.52
C ARG A 173 17.32 -9.89 5.40
N VAL A 174 17.46 -8.56 5.33
CA VAL A 174 16.57 -7.62 6.02
C VAL A 174 15.14 -7.68 5.46
N LEU A 175 14.98 -7.77 4.14
CA LEU A 175 13.67 -7.96 3.49
C LEU A 175 13.00 -9.27 3.91
N LYS A 176 13.77 -10.36 3.98
CA LYS A 176 13.29 -11.68 4.43
C LYS A 176 12.95 -11.70 5.92
N ASP A 177 13.74 -11.03 6.75
CA ASP A 177 13.47 -10.91 8.19
C ASP A 177 12.23 -10.05 8.47
N MET A 178 12.01 -8.97 7.70
CA MET A 178 10.79 -8.15 7.79
C MET A 178 9.57 -8.88 7.22
N SER A 179 9.71 -9.62 6.11
CA SER A 179 8.64 -10.48 5.58
C SER A 179 8.26 -11.60 6.56
N GLY A 180 9.23 -12.17 7.27
CA GLY A 180 8.97 -13.16 8.32
C GLY A 180 8.19 -12.57 9.49
N ARG A 181 8.62 -11.40 10.00
CA ARG A 181 7.90 -10.69 11.08
C ARG A 181 6.50 -10.22 10.68
N ILE A 182 6.28 -9.86 9.42
CA ILE A 182 4.95 -9.55 8.88
C ILE A 182 4.07 -10.81 8.88
N GLY A 183 4.64 -11.97 8.53
CA GLY A 183 3.92 -13.25 8.60
C GLY A 183 3.53 -13.63 10.03
N ASP A 184 4.45 -13.50 10.98
CA ASP A 184 4.21 -13.82 12.39
C ASP A 184 3.18 -12.86 13.02
N GLU A 185 3.22 -11.56 12.70
CA GLU A 185 2.25 -10.56 13.16
C GLU A 185 0.86 -10.77 12.53
N LEU A 186 0.78 -11.20 11.27
CA LEU A 186 -0.49 -11.57 10.63
C LEU A 186 -1.12 -12.82 11.27
N ASP A 187 -0.31 -13.81 11.67
CA ASP A 187 -0.78 -14.98 12.41
C ASP A 187 -1.21 -14.61 13.84
N GLU A 188 -0.52 -13.69 14.50
CA GLU A 188 -0.89 -13.16 15.82
C GLU A 188 -2.19 -12.34 15.76
N GLN A 189 -2.38 -11.55 14.70
CA GLN A 189 -3.61 -10.82 14.44
C GLN A 189 -4.78 -11.74 14.05
N ALA A 190 -4.53 -12.87 13.39
CA ALA A 190 -5.54 -13.90 13.13
C ALA A 190 -6.06 -14.55 14.42
N VAL A 191 -5.19 -14.71 15.43
CA VAL A 191 -5.57 -15.18 16.77
C VAL A 191 -6.36 -14.10 17.53
N MET A 192 -5.94 -12.82 17.48
CA MET A 192 -6.71 -11.73 18.09
C MET A 192 -8.06 -11.46 17.41
N LEU A 193 -8.20 -11.75 16.12
CA LEU A 193 -9.48 -11.75 15.40
C LEU A 193 -10.45 -12.82 15.93
N GLY A 194 -9.94 -13.95 16.42
CA GLY A 194 -10.73 -14.97 17.11
C GLY A 194 -11.31 -14.45 18.43
N ASP A 195 -10.48 -13.81 19.25
CA ASP A 195 -10.92 -13.20 20.53
C ASP A 195 -11.91 -12.05 20.31
N PHE A 196 -11.71 -11.26 19.25
CA PHE A 196 -12.68 -10.22 18.86
C PHE A 196 -14.03 -10.82 18.43
N GLY A 197 -14.02 -11.97 17.75
CA GLY A 197 -15.23 -12.73 17.43
C GLY A 197 -15.98 -13.17 18.68
N ASP A 198 -15.28 -13.69 19.68
CA ASP A 198 -15.87 -14.12 20.95
C ASP A 198 -16.44 -12.92 21.75
N GLU A 199 -15.76 -11.77 21.72
CA GLU A 199 -16.22 -10.55 22.39
C GLU A 199 -17.43 -9.91 21.66
N MET A 200 -17.48 -10.02 20.33
CA MET A 200 -18.62 -9.64 19.50
C MET A 200 -19.84 -10.52 19.75
N ASP A 201 -19.66 -11.84 19.87
CA ASP A 201 -20.74 -12.77 20.23
C ASP A 201 -21.28 -12.49 21.64
N GLN A 202 -20.40 -12.16 22.59
CA GLN A 202 -20.81 -11.75 23.92
C GLN A 202 -21.60 -10.44 23.88
N THR A 203 -21.21 -9.48 23.03
CA THR A 203 -21.93 -8.22 22.83
C THR A 203 -23.30 -8.44 22.17
N SER A 204 -23.39 -9.33 21.18
CA SER A 204 -24.63 -9.75 20.53
C SER A 204 -25.62 -10.34 21.55
N SER A 205 -25.15 -11.23 22.43
CA SER A 205 -25.97 -11.82 23.49
C SER A 205 -26.51 -10.79 24.50
N ARG A 206 -25.70 -9.76 24.80
CA ARG A 206 -26.12 -8.62 25.65
C ARG A 206 -27.14 -7.75 24.94
N MET A 207 -26.95 -7.49 23.64
CA MET A 207 -27.89 -6.73 22.82
C MET A 207 -29.24 -7.44 22.71
N ASP A 208 -29.26 -8.76 22.49
CA ASP A 208 -30.48 -9.58 22.50
C ASP A 208 -31.22 -9.52 23.85
N SER A 209 -30.46 -9.52 24.95
CA SER A 209 -31.03 -9.36 26.29
C SER A 209 -31.66 -7.97 26.50
N VAL A 210 -31.06 -6.93 25.93
CA VAL A 210 -31.60 -5.56 25.94
C VAL A 210 -32.85 -5.49 25.05
N LEU A 211 -32.83 -6.07 23.85
CA LEU A 211 -33.98 -6.11 22.95
C LEU A 211 -35.18 -6.83 23.58
N LYS A 212 -34.97 -7.96 24.25
CA LYS A 212 -36.03 -8.64 25.02
C LYS A 212 -36.59 -7.78 26.16
N LYS A 213 -35.74 -7.00 26.84
CA LYS A 213 -36.20 -6.07 27.88
C LYS A 213 -37.01 -4.92 27.29
N LEU A 214 -36.62 -4.39 26.14
CA LEU A 214 -37.38 -3.36 25.41
C LEU A 214 -38.72 -3.89 24.91
N GLU A 215 -38.77 -5.11 24.37
CA GLU A 215 -40.02 -5.77 23.98
C GLU A 215 -40.95 -5.93 25.19
N LYS A 216 -40.41 -6.35 26.33
CA LYS A 216 -41.18 -6.50 27.57
C LYS A 216 -41.69 -5.17 28.11
N VAL A 217 -40.87 -4.11 28.09
CA VAL A 217 -41.28 -2.76 28.52
C VAL A 217 -42.32 -2.17 27.55
N SER A 218 -42.14 -2.38 26.24
CA SER A 218 -43.11 -2.03 25.20
C SER A 218 -44.45 -2.75 25.42
N HIS A 219 -44.42 -4.03 25.77
CA HIS A 219 -45.64 -4.77 26.05
C HIS A 219 -46.28 -4.37 27.39
N MET A 220 -45.48 -3.97 28.40
CA MET A 220 -45.98 -3.53 29.71
C MET A 220 -46.76 -2.20 29.64
N THR A 221 -46.46 -1.29 28.70
CA THR A 221 -47.25 -0.07 28.49
C THR A 221 -48.62 -0.32 27.80
N SER A 222 -48.90 -1.54 27.33
CA SER A 222 -50.21 -1.92 26.78
C SER A 222 -51.15 -2.56 27.83
N SER A 223 -50.99 -2.21 29.11
CA SER A 223 -51.83 -2.78 30.16
C SER A 223 -53.28 -2.30 30.00
N ARG A 224 -54.17 -3.18 29.51
CA ARG A 224 -55.62 -2.92 29.35
C ARG A 224 -56.27 -2.33 30.62
N ARG A 225 -55.72 -2.66 31.80
CA ARG A 225 -56.12 -2.09 33.10
C ARG A 225 -55.75 -0.62 33.28
N GLN A 226 -54.61 -0.16 32.76
CA GLN A 226 -54.22 1.26 32.81
C GLN A 226 -55.10 2.10 31.87
N TRP A 227 -55.35 1.62 30.65
CA TRP A 227 -56.28 2.26 29.73
C TRP A 227 -57.71 2.30 30.25
N CYS A 228 -58.17 1.24 30.93
CA CYS A 228 -59.47 1.23 31.62
C CYS A 228 -59.50 2.26 32.78
N ALA A 229 -58.46 2.32 33.60
CA ALA A 229 -58.36 3.29 34.71
C ALA A 229 -58.37 4.74 34.21
N ILE A 230 -57.63 5.04 33.12
CA ILE A 230 -57.64 6.36 32.47
C ILE A 230 -59.05 6.67 31.93
N GLY A 231 -59.71 5.72 31.26
CA GLY A 231 -61.07 5.90 30.75
C GLY A 231 -62.10 6.19 31.85
N VAL A 232 -62.02 5.48 32.99
CA VAL A 232 -62.88 5.72 34.15
C VAL A 232 -62.63 7.11 34.73
N LEU A 233 -61.37 7.52 34.90
CA LEU A 233 -61.01 8.86 35.40
C LEU A 233 -61.54 9.97 34.49
N VAL A 234 -61.40 9.83 33.17
CA VAL A 234 -61.94 10.79 32.19
C VAL A 234 -63.45 10.87 32.27
N THR A 235 -64.13 9.74 32.42
CA THR A 235 -65.60 9.69 32.54
C THR A 235 -66.08 10.43 33.79
N ILE A 236 -65.44 10.18 34.94
CA ILE A 236 -65.73 10.91 36.19
C ILE A 236 -65.48 12.41 36.01
N MET A 237 -64.39 12.79 35.35
CA MET A 237 -64.06 14.19 35.09
C MET A 237 -65.13 14.89 34.23
N ILE A 238 -65.68 14.20 33.22
CA ILE A 238 -66.79 14.72 32.40
C ILE A 238 -68.05 14.92 33.24
N VAL A 239 -68.39 13.96 34.11
CA VAL A 239 -69.55 14.08 35.01
C VAL A 239 -69.41 15.30 35.93
N VAL A 240 -68.23 15.52 36.51
CA VAL A 240 -67.95 16.70 37.34
C VAL A 240 -68.10 18.00 36.54
N LEU A 241 -67.63 18.06 35.30
CA LEU A 241 -67.82 19.24 34.45
C LEU A 241 -69.28 19.50 34.13
N ILE A 242 -70.06 18.47 33.79
CA ILE A 242 -71.50 18.62 33.52
C ILE A 242 -72.21 19.15 34.76
N LEU A 243 -71.91 18.62 35.94
CA LEU A 243 -72.47 19.11 37.20
C LEU A 243 -72.07 20.55 37.49
N PHE A 244 -70.83 20.95 37.19
CA PHE A 244 -70.37 22.33 37.37
C PHE A 244 -71.05 23.32 36.43
N PHE A 245 -71.39 22.92 35.20
CA PHE A 245 -72.09 23.80 34.25
C PHE A 245 -73.61 23.80 34.42
N ALA A 246 -74.18 22.73 34.98
CA ALA A 246 -75.62 22.59 35.19
C ALA A 246 -76.10 23.15 36.54
N LEU A 247 -75.20 23.30 37.51
CA LEU A 247 -75.46 23.86 38.84
C LEU A 247 -74.94 25.31 38.92
#